data_AF-G7WPI8-F1
#
_entry.id   AF-G7WPI8-F1
#
_cell.length_a   1.000
_cell.length_b   1.000
_cell.length_c   1.000
_cell.angle_alpha   90.00
_cell.angle_beta   90.00
_cell.angle_gamma   90.00
#
_symmetry.space_group_name_H-M   'P 1'
#
loop_
_entity.id
_entity.type
_entity.pdbx_description
1 polymer ?
#
loop_
_entity_poly.entity_id
_entity_poly.type
_entity_poly.pdbx_seq_one_letter_code
_entity_poly.pdbx_strand_id
1 'polypeptide(L)'
;MKLKGLMEEAYRGRVREKKRLEERRGEFLLGFEDLAARLKERPKREEVELLAPQDGESIRELLMSASPRDKKEGTIWGYLTSIAAERLPSPLVIPPRNYAGLELAGGTLILDGGTPPSGGAEKAPWRRAHHLGERMSGGRLVVLGGAGDYLGQEMRGGGIVALSCGDYAFRKMAGGWGVVRGAAGNYLAVGNSGGRVVVKGGAGARSGWLMRSGRIRIGGDAGEYLGLMMRGGEISVGGGAGARAGWRMKGGLIEAGDYGPEAGAERVGGRLLRREDL
;
A
#
# COMPACT_ATOMS: atom_id res chain seq x y z
N MET A 1 -69.51 -31.41 -15.94
CA MET A 1 -68.46 -30.60 -16.62
C MET A 1 -67.60 -29.91 -15.57
N LYS A 2 -66.34 -30.31 -15.38
CA LYS A 2 -65.43 -29.70 -14.39
C LYS A 2 -64.56 -28.65 -15.07
N LEU A 3 -64.51 -27.45 -14.48
CA LEU A 3 -63.81 -26.24 -14.94
C LEU A 3 -62.31 -26.41 -15.28
N LYS A 4 -61.67 -27.50 -14.84
CA LYS A 4 -60.23 -27.75 -15.06
C LYS A 4 -59.88 -28.03 -16.54
N GLY A 5 -60.79 -28.58 -17.33
CA GLY A 5 -60.52 -28.92 -18.74
C GLY A 5 -60.44 -27.70 -19.67
N LEU A 6 -61.25 -26.66 -19.40
CA LEU A 6 -61.31 -25.44 -20.24
C LEU A 6 -60.07 -24.55 -20.08
N MET A 7 -59.44 -24.57 -18.91
CA MET A 7 -58.24 -23.77 -18.65
C MET A 7 -57.00 -24.36 -19.33
N GLU A 8 -56.90 -25.69 -19.46
CA GLU A 8 -55.79 -26.34 -20.18
C GLU A 8 -55.87 -26.18 -21.71
N GLU A 9 -57.07 -26.03 -22.29
CA GLU A 9 -57.22 -25.76 -23.73
C GLU A 9 -56.89 -24.31 -24.09
N ALA A 10 -57.21 -23.33 -23.22
CA ALA A 10 -56.91 -21.92 -23.48
C ALA A 10 -55.41 -21.56 -23.43
N TYR A 11 -54.60 -22.39 -22.76
CA TYR A 11 -53.14 -22.21 -22.63
C TYR A 11 -52.31 -23.17 -23.51
N ARG A 12 -52.97 -24.04 -24.29
CA ARG A 12 -52.29 -24.96 -25.22
C ARG A 12 -51.80 -24.17 -26.45
N GLY A 13 -50.62 -23.57 -26.33
CA GLY A 13 -49.96 -22.81 -27.41
C GLY A 13 -49.47 -21.41 -27.03
N ARG A 14 -49.65 -20.96 -25.78
CA ARG A 14 -49.14 -19.66 -25.28
C ARG A 14 -48.09 -19.75 -24.18
N VAL A 15 -47.52 -20.92 -23.94
CA VAL A 15 -46.21 -20.97 -23.28
C VAL A 15 -45.19 -20.62 -24.34
N ARG A 16 -44.96 -19.31 -24.55
CA ARG A 16 -43.66 -18.86 -25.05
C ARG A 16 -42.67 -19.54 -24.12
N GLU A 17 -41.87 -20.46 -24.67
CA GLU A 17 -40.61 -20.82 -24.06
C GLU A 17 -40.05 -19.54 -23.47
N LYS A 18 -39.77 -19.53 -22.16
CA LYS A 18 -38.90 -18.52 -21.60
C LYS A 18 -37.64 -18.64 -22.45
N LYS A 19 -37.52 -17.79 -23.47
CA LYS A 19 -36.26 -17.41 -24.08
C LYS A 19 -35.47 -16.94 -22.88
N ARG A 20 -34.75 -17.87 -22.28
CA ARG A 20 -33.67 -17.62 -21.37
C ARG A 20 -32.85 -16.63 -22.16
N LEU A 21 -32.91 -15.36 -21.77
CA LEU A 21 -32.11 -14.33 -22.36
C LEU A 21 -30.70 -14.89 -22.30
N GLU A 22 -30.16 -15.28 -23.45
CA GLU A 22 -28.75 -15.53 -23.60
C GLU A 22 -28.14 -14.14 -23.36
N GLU A 23 -27.83 -13.86 -22.10
CA GLU A 23 -27.01 -12.73 -21.73
C GLU A 23 -25.79 -12.83 -22.63
N ARG A 24 -25.67 -11.88 -23.56
CA ARG A 24 -24.42 -11.60 -24.25
C ARG A 24 -23.40 -11.34 -23.15
N ARG A 25 -22.70 -12.39 -22.76
CA ARG A 25 -21.80 -12.50 -21.61
C ARG A 25 -20.53 -11.66 -21.78
N GLY A 26 -20.58 -10.59 -22.57
CA GLY A 26 -19.40 -9.98 -23.20
C GLY A 26 -19.37 -8.46 -23.31
N GLU A 27 -20.45 -7.69 -23.06
CA GLU A 27 -20.40 -6.23 -23.36
C GLU A 27 -20.60 -5.31 -22.15
N PHE A 28 -21.35 -5.70 -21.12
CA PHE A 28 -21.60 -4.81 -19.97
C PHE A 28 -20.97 -5.37 -18.69
N LEU A 29 -20.24 -4.51 -17.98
CA LEU A 29 -19.77 -4.77 -16.63
C LEU A 29 -20.91 -4.42 -15.66
N LEU A 30 -21.44 -5.41 -14.93
CA LEU A 30 -22.56 -5.16 -14.01
C LEU A 30 -22.11 -4.50 -12.69
N GLY A 31 -20.83 -4.62 -12.35
CA GLY A 31 -20.27 -4.13 -11.10
C GLY A 31 -18.91 -4.74 -10.79
N PHE A 32 -18.41 -4.48 -9.58
CA PHE A 32 -17.07 -4.89 -9.16
C PHE A 32 -16.95 -6.42 -9.03
N GLU A 33 -18.00 -7.08 -8.56
CA GLU A 33 -18.06 -8.52 -8.38
C GLU A 33 -18.02 -9.25 -9.73
N ASP A 34 -18.67 -8.70 -10.75
CA ASP A 34 -18.64 -9.23 -12.12
C ASP A 34 -17.23 -9.07 -12.73
N LEU A 35 -16.59 -7.91 -12.55
CA LEU A 35 -15.19 -7.72 -12.92
C LEU A 35 -14.29 -8.77 -12.25
N ALA A 36 -14.45 -8.96 -10.95
CA ALA A 36 -13.64 -9.90 -10.17
C ALA A 36 -13.86 -11.36 -10.59
N ALA A 37 -15.07 -11.73 -11.00
CA ALA A 37 -15.39 -13.06 -11.50
C ALA A 37 -14.74 -13.36 -12.87
N ARG A 38 -14.55 -12.33 -13.72
CA ARG A 38 -13.92 -12.46 -15.04
C ARG A 38 -12.40 -12.56 -15.00
N LEU A 39 -11.77 -12.20 -13.88
CA LEU A 39 -10.31 -12.21 -13.70
C LEU A 39 -9.78 -13.52 -13.11
N LYS A 40 -8.53 -13.87 -13.45
CA LYS A 40 -7.81 -15.05 -12.91
C LYS A 40 -7.56 -14.93 -11.41
N GLU A 41 -7.17 -16.04 -10.77
CA GLU A 41 -6.88 -16.10 -9.33
C GLU A 41 -5.77 -15.12 -8.90
N ARG A 42 -4.78 -14.89 -9.77
CA ARG A 42 -3.72 -13.88 -9.58
C ARG A 42 -3.79 -12.82 -10.68
N PRO A 43 -4.65 -11.80 -10.52
CA PRO A 43 -4.87 -10.79 -11.54
C PRO A 43 -3.63 -9.92 -11.72
N LYS A 44 -3.31 -9.61 -12.97
CA LYS A 44 -2.31 -8.59 -13.32
C LYS A 44 -2.97 -7.24 -13.60
N ARG A 45 -2.20 -6.16 -13.44
CA ARG A 45 -2.66 -4.78 -13.74
C ARG A 45 -3.26 -4.68 -15.14
N GLU A 46 -2.57 -5.19 -16.15
CA GLU A 46 -2.99 -5.19 -17.56
C GLU A 46 -4.35 -5.88 -17.79
N GLU A 47 -4.60 -7.00 -17.10
CA GLU A 47 -5.87 -7.74 -17.22
C GLU A 47 -7.04 -6.94 -16.61
N VAL A 48 -6.79 -6.27 -15.48
CA VAL A 48 -7.78 -5.41 -14.82
C VAL A 48 -8.06 -4.19 -15.68
N GLU A 49 -7.01 -3.56 -16.22
CA GLU A 49 -7.13 -2.36 -17.05
C GLU A 49 -7.89 -2.61 -18.35
N LEU A 50 -7.73 -3.79 -18.95
CA LEU A 50 -8.45 -4.19 -20.16
C LEU A 50 -9.96 -4.34 -19.93
N LEU A 51 -10.36 -4.82 -18.74
CA LEU A 51 -11.77 -5.11 -18.41
C LEU A 51 -12.46 -3.95 -17.66
N ALA A 52 -11.70 -3.03 -17.08
CA ALA A 52 -12.23 -1.87 -16.39
C ALA A 52 -12.86 -0.86 -17.38
N PRO A 53 -13.78 -0.01 -16.90
CA PRO A 53 -14.24 1.15 -17.68
C PRO A 53 -13.07 2.01 -18.17
N GLN A 54 -13.23 2.64 -19.33
CA GLN A 54 -12.15 3.43 -19.93
C GLN A 54 -12.00 4.81 -19.30
N ASP A 55 -13.09 5.41 -18.84
CA ASP A 55 -13.09 6.69 -18.15
C ASP A 55 -12.85 6.55 -16.64
N GLY A 56 -12.16 7.54 -16.05
CA GLY A 56 -11.82 7.52 -14.62
C GLY A 56 -13.03 7.66 -13.70
N GLU A 57 -14.11 8.31 -14.15
CA GLU A 57 -15.31 8.56 -13.35
C GLU A 57 -16.12 7.29 -13.12
N SER A 58 -16.32 6.47 -14.17
CA SER A 58 -16.96 5.16 -14.06
C SER A 58 -16.16 4.21 -13.17
N ILE A 59 -14.82 4.26 -13.23
CA ILE A 59 -13.99 3.48 -12.29
C ILE A 59 -14.18 3.99 -10.86
N ARG A 60 -14.28 5.31 -10.65
CA ARG A 60 -14.55 5.88 -9.31
C ARG A 60 -15.88 5.37 -8.76
N GLU A 61 -16.94 5.36 -9.55
CA GLU A 61 -18.26 4.83 -9.14
C GLU A 61 -18.19 3.33 -8.78
N LEU A 62 -17.45 2.56 -9.58
CA LEU A 62 -17.18 1.15 -9.32
C LEU A 62 -16.43 0.95 -7.98
N LEU A 63 -15.43 1.78 -7.70
CA LEU A 63 -14.65 1.73 -6.47
C LEU A 63 -15.48 2.06 -5.23
N MET A 64 -16.43 3.00 -5.34
CA MET A 64 -17.28 3.41 -4.22
C MET A 64 -18.34 2.37 -3.85
N SER A 65 -18.79 1.57 -4.81
CA SER A 65 -19.71 0.46 -4.57
C SER A 65 -19.01 -0.85 -4.19
N ALA A 66 -17.71 -0.98 -4.48
CA ALA A 66 -16.94 -2.19 -4.22
C ALA A 66 -16.77 -2.52 -2.73
N SER A 67 -16.97 -3.79 -2.38
CA SER A 67 -16.67 -4.34 -1.05
C SER A 67 -15.76 -5.57 -1.15
N PRO A 68 -14.44 -5.39 -1.34
CA PRO A 68 -13.49 -6.49 -1.46
C PRO A 68 -13.47 -7.38 -0.21
N ARG A 69 -13.63 -8.69 -0.40
CA ARG A 69 -13.76 -9.70 0.67
C ARG A 69 -12.50 -10.51 0.90
N ASP A 70 -11.71 -10.70 -0.14
CA ASP A 70 -10.49 -11.52 -0.10
C ASP A 70 -9.28 -10.80 -0.68
N LYS A 71 -8.14 -11.50 -0.72
CA LYS A 71 -6.89 -10.97 -1.25
C LYS A 71 -6.98 -10.67 -2.76
N LYS A 72 -7.70 -11.49 -3.53
CA LYS A 72 -7.84 -11.32 -4.99
C LYS A 72 -8.63 -10.05 -5.26
N GLU A 73 -9.82 -9.92 -4.68
CA GLU A 73 -10.67 -8.73 -4.79
C GLU A 73 -9.92 -7.48 -4.29
N GLY A 74 -9.19 -7.58 -3.17
CA GLY A 74 -8.38 -6.47 -2.68
C GLY A 74 -7.29 -6.01 -3.66
N THR A 75 -6.65 -6.97 -4.35
CA THR A 75 -5.64 -6.67 -5.37
C THR A 75 -6.25 -5.99 -6.59
N ILE A 76 -7.41 -6.46 -7.06
CA ILE A 76 -8.16 -5.86 -8.17
C ILE A 76 -8.57 -4.43 -7.82
N TRP A 77 -9.14 -4.25 -6.62
CA TRP A 77 -9.50 -2.95 -6.11
C TRP A 77 -8.28 -2.02 -6.07
N GLY A 78 -7.14 -2.50 -5.57
CA GLY A 78 -5.88 -1.77 -5.58
C GLY A 78 -5.47 -1.24 -6.97
N TYR A 79 -5.48 -2.11 -7.99
CA TYR A 79 -5.19 -1.67 -9.36
C TYR A 79 -6.19 -0.64 -9.88
N LEU A 80 -7.48 -0.83 -9.64
CA LEU A 80 -8.52 0.11 -10.06
C LEU A 80 -8.31 1.49 -9.43
N THR A 81 -7.90 1.57 -8.16
CA THR A 81 -7.60 2.87 -7.53
C THR A 81 -6.46 3.61 -8.23
N SER A 82 -5.43 2.88 -8.67
CA SER A 82 -4.32 3.46 -9.42
C SER A 82 -4.75 3.94 -10.80
N ILE A 83 -5.46 3.08 -11.54
CA ILE A 83 -5.95 3.40 -12.89
C ILE A 83 -6.88 4.61 -12.84
N ALA A 84 -7.80 4.67 -11.88
CA ALA A 84 -8.68 5.82 -11.69
C ALA A 84 -7.90 7.09 -11.36
N ALA A 85 -6.95 7.04 -10.42
CA ALA A 85 -6.14 8.21 -10.05
C ALA A 85 -5.27 8.73 -11.20
N GLU A 86 -4.82 7.86 -12.11
CA GLU A 86 -4.05 8.21 -13.29
C GLU A 86 -4.88 8.85 -14.40
N ARG A 87 -6.16 8.49 -14.51
CA ARG A 87 -7.07 8.97 -15.56
C ARG A 87 -7.88 10.20 -15.15
N LEU A 88 -8.08 10.43 -13.86
CA LEU A 88 -8.84 11.57 -13.36
C LEU A 88 -8.02 12.88 -13.44
N PRO A 89 -8.65 14.00 -13.84
CA PRO A 89 -7.98 15.31 -13.86
C PRO A 89 -7.79 15.89 -12.45
N SER A 90 -8.55 15.40 -11.47
CA SER A 90 -8.48 15.79 -10.06
C SER A 90 -8.02 14.62 -9.19
N PRO A 91 -7.46 14.87 -7.99
CA PRO A 91 -7.11 13.81 -7.06
C PRO A 91 -8.28 12.86 -6.78
N LEU A 92 -8.02 11.55 -6.82
CA LEU A 92 -8.98 10.54 -6.40
C LEU A 92 -9.01 10.48 -4.87
N VAL A 93 -10.19 10.67 -4.27
CA VAL A 93 -10.39 10.54 -2.82
C VAL A 93 -11.22 9.30 -2.54
N ILE A 94 -10.69 8.37 -1.76
CA ILE A 94 -11.34 7.08 -1.43
C ILE A 94 -10.98 6.63 -0.01
N PRO A 95 -11.74 5.70 0.59
CA PRO A 95 -11.39 5.12 1.88
C PRO A 95 -10.11 4.28 1.82
N PRO A 96 -9.30 4.26 2.90
CA PRO A 96 -8.11 3.41 2.99
C PRO A 96 -8.52 1.94 3.10
N ARG A 97 -8.01 1.12 2.17
CA ARG A 97 -8.17 -0.35 2.17
C ARG A 97 -6.88 -1.00 1.68
N ASN A 98 -6.78 -2.32 1.86
CA ASN A 98 -5.64 -3.09 1.39
C ASN A 98 -5.34 -2.83 -0.09
N TYR A 99 -4.05 -2.69 -0.41
CA TYR A 99 -3.54 -2.49 -1.78
C TYR A 99 -3.96 -1.18 -2.46
N ALA A 100 -4.51 -0.19 -1.75
CA ALA A 100 -4.81 1.12 -2.35
C ALA A 100 -3.54 1.72 -2.99
N GLY A 101 -3.62 2.15 -4.25
CA GLY A 101 -2.47 2.69 -4.99
C GLY A 101 -1.45 1.62 -5.42
N LEU A 102 -1.86 0.36 -5.54
CA LEU A 102 -1.01 -0.72 -6.07
C LEU A 102 -0.55 -0.39 -7.50
N GLU A 103 0.76 -0.35 -7.70
CA GLU A 103 1.40 -0.03 -8.99
C GLU A 103 0.99 1.34 -9.56
N LEU A 104 0.70 2.32 -8.69
CA LEU A 104 0.43 3.70 -9.10
C LEU A 104 1.62 4.27 -9.88
N ALA A 105 1.38 4.75 -11.09
CA ALA A 105 2.40 5.29 -11.99
C ALA A 105 2.29 6.81 -12.17
N GLY A 106 1.12 7.39 -11.92
CA GLY A 106 0.83 8.82 -12.12
C GLY A 106 -0.32 9.31 -11.27
N GLY A 107 -0.72 10.57 -11.43
CA GLY A 107 -1.88 11.12 -10.73
C GLY A 107 -1.69 11.32 -9.22
N THR A 108 -2.79 11.60 -8.53
CA THR A 108 -2.82 11.79 -7.07
C THR A 108 -3.95 10.98 -6.44
N LEU A 109 -3.60 10.17 -5.46
CA LEU A 109 -4.53 9.37 -4.66
C LEU A 109 -4.51 9.85 -3.21
N ILE A 110 -5.68 10.18 -2.68
CA ILE A 110 -5.88 10.60 -1.30
C ILE A 110 -6.73 9.54 -0.60
N LEU A 111 -6.17 8.93 0.45
CA LEU A 111 -6.87 7.98 1.29
C LEU A 111 -7.41 8.69 2.52
N ASP A 112 -8.73 8.81 2.57
CA ASP A 112 -9.45 9.46 3.66
C ASP A 112 -10.27 8.41 4.43
N GLY A 113 -9.82 8.10 5.64
CA GLY A 113 -10.52 7.19 6.54
C GLY A 113 -11.54 7.87 7.44
N GLY A 114 -11.78 9.17 7.24
CA GLY A 114 -12.57 10.01 8.12
C GLY A 114 -11.91 10.21 9.48
N THR A 115 -12.69 10.77 10.41
CA THR A 115 -12.26 11.00 11.78
C THR A 115 -12.15 9.66 12.52
N PRO A 116 -11.08 9.40 13.31
CA PRO A 116 -11.00 8.17 14.08
C PRO A 116 -12.22 8.07 15.01
N PRO A 117 -12.86 6.89 15.12
CA PRO A 117 -13.99 6.71 16.02
C PRO A 117 -13.57 7.01 17.47
N SER A 118 -14.53 7.37 18.32
CA SER A 118 -14.33 7.75 19.73
C SER A 118 -13.56 6.72 20.58
N GLY A 119 -13.37 5.50 20.08
CA GLY A 119 -12.52 4.45 20.67
C GLY A 119 -11.01 4.56 20.39
N GLY A 120 -10.53 5.70 19.90
CA GLY A 120 -9.10 6.00 19.74
C GLY A 120 -8.48 5.48 18.43
N ALA A 121 -7.21 5.86 18.21
CA ALA A 121 -6.47 5.55 16.98
C ALA A 121 -6.25 4.05 16.71
N GLU A 122 -6.51 3.17 17.68
CA GLU A 122 -6.36 1.71 17.54
C GLU A 122 -7.49 1.07 16.72
N LYS A 123 -8.71 1.60 16.81
CA LYS A 123 -9.88 1.10 16.05
C LYS A 123 -10.00 1.76 14.68
N ALA A 124 -9.04 2.61 14.32
CA ALA A 124 -9.14 3.38 13.11
C ALA A 124 -9.01 2.51 11.85
N PRO A 125 -9.82 2.76 10.81
CA PRO A 125 -9.92 1.89 9.63
C PRO A 125 -8.58 1.73 8.91
N TRP A 126 -7.74 2.76 8.95
CA TRP A 126 -6.46 2.79 8.26
C TRP A 126 -5.38 1.88 8.86
N ARG A 127 -5.52 1.42 10.11
CA ARG A 127 -4.57 0.43 10.68
C ARG A 127 -4.65 -0.93 10.01
N ARG A 128 -5.79 -1.25 9.38
CA ARG A 128 -6.02 -2.47 8.63
C ARG A 128 -5.76 -2.31 7.13
N ALA A 129 -5.30 -1.14 6.71
CA ALA A 129 -5.03 -0.83 5.32
C ALA A 129 -3.55 -1.11 5.04
N HIS A 130 -3.25 -2.34 4.66
CA HIS A 130 -1.90 -2.83 4.35
C HIS A 130 -1.57 -2.64 2.87
N HIS A 131 -0.28 -2.71 2.51
CA HIS A 131 0.18 -2.68 1.11
C HIS A 131 -0.20 -1.40 0.34
N LEU A 132 -0.37 -0.28 1.03
CA LEU A 132 -0.71 1.00 0.38
C LEU A 132 0.49 1.49 -0.45
N GLY A 133 0.28 1.83 -1.72
CA GLY A 133 1.35 2.26 -2.62
C GLY A 133 2.38 1.17 -2.92
N GLU A 134 2.02 -0.12 -2.77
CA GLU A 134 2.91 -1.22 -3.14
C GLU A 134 3.29 -1.10 -4.63
N ARG A 135 4.58 -1.27 -4.94
CA ARG A 135 5.15 -1.24 -6.30
C ARG A 135 4.89 0.06 -7.08
N MET A 136 4.59 1.16 -6.38
CA MET A 136 4.41 2.49 -6.97
C MET A 136 5.68 2.92 -7.75
N SER A 137 5.47 3.47 -8.95
CA SER A 137 6.55 3.92 -9.86
C SER A 137 6.50 5.42 -10.14
N GLY A 138 5.39 6.08 -9.85
CA GLY A 138 5.19 7.52 -9.98
C GLY A 138 3.91 7.97 -9.30
N GLY A 139 3.50 9.23 -9.49
CA GLY A 139 2.32 9.80 -8.84
C GLY A 139 2.54 10.19 -7.36
N ARG A 140 1.44 10.49 -6.68
CA ARG A 140 1.42 10.90 -5.26
C ARG A 140 0.34 10.14 -4.49
N LEU A 141 0.71 9.56 -3.36
CA LEU A 141 -0.21 8.93 -2.41
C LEU A 141 -0.20 9.72 -1.10
N VAL A 142 -1.36 10.22 -0.68
CA VAL A 142 -1.55 10.93 0.57
C VAL A 142 -2.49 10.13 1.45
N VAL A 143 -2.00 9.63 2.58
CA VAL A 143 -2.80 8.95 3.59
C VAL A 143 -3.06 9.96 4.71
N LEU A 144 -4.30 10.42 4.85
CA LEU A 144 -4.66 11.42 5.87
C LEU A 144 -4.52 10.85 7.29
N GLY A 145 -4.78 9.56 7.44
CA GLY A 145 -4.53 8.78 8.65
C GLY A 145 -3.18 8.07 8.66
N GLY A 146 -3.08 7.03 9.49
CA GLY A 146 -1.94 6.10 9.47
C GLY A 146 -2.05 5.09 8.32
N ALA A 147 -1.05 4.23 8.18
CA ALA A 147 -1.07 3.07 7.30
C ALA A 147 -0.80 1.80 8.11
N GLY A 148 -1.29 0.66 7.63
CA GLY A 148 -0.87 -0.64 8.14
C GLY A 148 0.55 -0.99 7.68
N ASP A 149 0.79 -2.29 7.61
CA ASP A 149 2.08 -2.85 7.18
C ASP A 149 2.31 -2.70 5.67
N TYR A 150 3.57 -2.77 5.25
CA TYR A 150 4.00 -2.78 3.85
C TYR A 150 3.67 -1.50 3.06
N LEU A 151 3.48 -0.36 3.73
CA LEU A 151 3.35 0.95 3.08
C LEU A 151 4.51 1.19 2.11
N GLY A 152 4.26 1.41 0.82
CA GLY A 152 5.29 1.71 -0.17
C GLY A 152 6.28 0.56 -0.42
N GLN A 153 5.92 -0.68 -0.12
CA GLN A 153 6.78 -1.83 -0.42
C GLN A 153 7.11 -1.89 -1.91
N GLU A 154 8.38 -2.15 -2.23
CA GLU A 154 8.90 -2.35 -3.59
C GLU A 154 8.69 -1.15 -4.53
N MET A 155 8.48 0.05 -3.95
CA MET A 155 8.35 1.31 -4.68
C MET A 155 9.64 1.69 -5.44
N ARG A 156 9.48 2.18 -6.66
CA ARG A 156 10.56 2.59 -7.57
C ARG A 156 10.55 4.09 -7.88
N GLY A 157 9.43 4.78 -7.63
CA GLY A 157 9.29 6.21 -7.89
C GLY A 157 7.96 6.74 -7.37
N GLY A 158 7.79 8.07 -7.41
CA GLY A 158 6.63 8.75 -6.83
C GLY A 158 6.86 9.24 -5.40
N GLY A 159 5.77 9.65 -4.74
CA GLY A 159 5.80 10.20 -3.37
C GLY A 159 4.68 9.67 -2.49
N ILE A 160 5.00 9.26 -1.26
CA ILE A 160 4.02 8.83 -0.25
C ILE A 160 4.10 9.73 0.98
N VAL A 161 2.95 10.21 1.46
CA VAL A 161 2.82 10.90 2.76
C VAL A 161 1.80 10.16 3.64
N ALA A 162 2.15 9.86 4.88
CA ALA A 162 1.24 9.23 5.85
C ALA A 162 1.43 9.81 7.27
N LEU A 163 0.42 9.69 8.12
CA LEU A 163 0.54 10.09 9.54
C LEU A 163 1.43 9.12 10.33
N SER A 164 1.25 7.82 10.16
CA SER A 164 2.04 6.76 10.78
C SER A 164 2.06 5.54 9.86
N CYS A 165 2.90 4.56 10.12
CA CYS A 165 2.86 3.29 9.40
C CYS A 165 3.20 2.09 10.28
N GLY A 166 2.72 0.91 9.89
CA GLY A 166 3.07 -0.35 10.53
C GLY A 166 4.45 -0.86 10.15
N ASP A 167 4.60 -2.18 10.22
CA ASP A 167 5.86 -2.87 9.96
C ASP A 167 6.15 -2.94 8.45
N TYR A 168 7.42 -3.12 8.09
CA TYR A 168 7.88 -3.31 6.72
C TYR A 168 7.56 -2.16 5.74
N ALA A 169 7.27 -0.96 6.25
CA ALA A 169 7.12 0.22 5.41
C ALA A 169 8.39 0.45 4.57
N PHE A 170 8.23 0.73 3.28
CA PHE A 170 9.27 0.94 2.27
C PHE A 170 10.23 -0.25 2.09
N ARG A 171 9.79 -1.46 2.44
CA ARG A 171 10.55 -2.69 2.19
C ARG A 171 10.95 -2.78 0.71
N LYS A 172 12.23 -3.07 0.44
CA LYS A 172 12.80 -3.21 -0.91
C LYS A 172 12.54 -2.01 -1.84
N MET A 173 12.41 -0.80 -1.29
CA MET A 173 12.35 0.41 -2.09
C MET A 173 13.61 0.56 -2.97
N ALA A 174 13.43 1.08 -4.18
CA ALA A 174 14.50 1.33 -5.15
C ALA A 174 14.55 2.80 -5.60
N GLY A 175 13.48 3.56 -5.37
CA GLY A 175 13.41 4.98 -5.73
C GLY A 175 12.12 5.64 -5.25
N GLY A 176 12.00 6.94 -5.46
CA GLY A 176 10.91 7.77 -4.93
C GLY A 176 11.21 8.35 -3.55
N TRP A 177 10.19 8.87 -2.88
CA TRP A 177 10.31 9.41 -1.53
C TRP A 177 9.09 9.09 -0.65
N GLY A 178 9.32 8.99 0.65
CA GLY A 178 8.29 8.75 1.66
C GLY A 178 8.43 9.68 2.85
N VAL A 179 7.32 10.24 3.33
CA VAL A 179 7.25 11.06 4.54
C VAL A 179 6.21 10.49 5.50
N VAL A 180 6.65 10.02 6.66
CA VAL A 180 5.81 9.58 7.78
C VAL A 180 5.87 10.67 8.85
N ARG A 181 4.74 11.32 9.13
CA ARG A 181 4.69 12.48 10.05
C ARG A 181 4.81 12.10 11.54
N GLY A 182 4.47 10.86 11.89
CA GLY A 182 4.52 10.29 13.22
C GLY A 182 5.52 9.15 13.27
N ALA A 183 5.16 8.06 13.94
CA ALA A 183 6.01 6.89 14.12
C ALA A 183 5.87 5.85 12.99
N ALA A 184 6.95 5.08 12.80
CA ALA A 184 6.99 3.90 11.95
C ALA A 184 7.22 2.63 12.78
N GLY A 185 6.66 1.50 12.34
CA GLY A 185 6.88 0.19 12.94
C GLY A 185 8.29 -0.38 12.72
N ASN A 186 8.41 -1.69 12.89
CA ASN A 186 9.64 -2.44 12.70
C ASN A 186 9.98 -2.62 11.21
N TYR A 187 11.23 -2.96 10.93
CA TYR A 187 11.70 -3.31 9.58
C TYR A 187 11.52 -2.19 8.54
N LEU A 188 11.47 -0.93 8.98
CA LEU A 188 11.40 0.23 8.11
C LEU A 188 12.52 0.17 7.07
N ALA A 189 12.16 0.25 5.79
CA ALA A 189 13.07 0.26 4.66
C ALA A 189 14.04 -0.94 4.60
N VAL A 190 13.61 -2.13 5.05
CA VAL A 190 14.41 -3.35 4.91
C VAL A 190 14.72 -3.65 3.45
N GLY A 191 15.99 -3.90 3.13
CA GLY A 191 16.46 -4.19 1.78
C GLY A 191 16.42 -3.00 0.83
N ASN A 192 16.31 -1.77 1.34
CA ASN A 192 16.27 -0.55 0.54
C ASN A 192 17.53 -0.41 -0.34
N SER A 193 17.32 0.00 -1.58
CA SER A 193 18.36 0.22 -2.59
C SER A 193 18.16 1.51 -3.38
N GLY A 194 17.48 2.48 -2.78
CA GLY A 194 17.39 3.84 -3.32
C GLY A 194 16.35 4.69 -2.60
N GLY A 195 16.02 5.83 -3.18
CA GLY A 195 15.00 6.72 -2.63
C GLY A 195 15.34 7.35 -1.28
N ARG A 196 14.36 8.07 -0.73
CA ARG A 196 14.49 8.84 0.51
C ARG A 196 13.28 8.64 1.41
N VAL A 197 13.50 8.21 2.64
CA VAL A 197 12.43 8.03 3.64
C VAL A 197 12.69 8.96 4.82
N VAL A 198 11.68 9.75 5.20
CA VAL A 198 11.72 10.60 6.38
C VAL A 198 10.60 10.19 7.32
N VAL A 199 10.95 9.81 8.55
CA VAL A 199 10.03 9.56 9.66
C VAL A 199 10.26 10.66 10.67
N LYS A 200 9.27 11.50 10.95
CA LYS A 200 9.44 12.61 11.90
C LYS A 200 9.42 12.12 13.36
N GLY A 201 8.70 11.05 13.66
CA GLY A 201 8.73 10.39 14.96
C GLY A 201 9.85 9.34 15.06
N GLY A 202 9.66 8.36 15.96
CA GLY A 202 10.55 7.22 16.10
C GLY A 202 10.25 6.08 15.12
N ALA A 203 11.18 5.14 15.02
CA ALA A 203 11.04 3.93 14.21
C ALA A 203 11.39 2.68 15.02
N GLY A 204 10.71 1.56 14.72
CA GLY A 204 10.92 0.29 15.40
C GLY A 204 12.26 -0.38 15.10
N ALA A 205 12.39 -1.62 15.57
CA ALA A 205 13.60 -2.43 15.43
C ALA A 205 13.92 -2.74 13.96
N ARG A 206 15.20 -2.98 13.67
CA ARG A 206 15.71 -3.44 12.36
C ARG A 206 15.39 -2.48 11.20
N SER A 207 15.23 -1.19 11.50
CA SER A 207 15.17 -0.13 10.50
C SER A 207 16.44 -0.13 9.66
N GLY A 208 16.33 -0.10 8.33
CA GLY A 208 17.48 -0.15 7.40
C GLY A 208 18.19 -1.51 7.32
N TRP A 209 17.59 -2.61 7.80
CA TRP A 209 18.17 -3.95 7.66
C TRP A 209 18.46 -4.28 6.19
N LEU A 210 19.66 -4.78 5.84
CA LEU A 210 20.09 -5.09 4.47
C LEU A 210 20.05 -3.90 3.49
N MET A 211 20.05 -2.67 3.98
CA MET A 211 20.10 -1.48 3.13
C MET A 211 21.38 -1.46 2.29
N ARG A 212 21.23 -1.17 0.99
CA ARG A 212 22.31 -1.11 -0.01
C ARG A 212 22.64 0.31 -0.44
N SER A 213 21.63 1.19 -0.50
CA SER A 213 21.76 2.61 -0.85
C SER A 213 20.47 3.35 -0.46
N GLY A 214 20.40 4.65 -0.72
CA GLY A 214 19.29 5.53 -0.34
C GLY A 214 19.56 6.28 0.97
N ARG A 215 18.57 7.03 1.45
CA ARG A 215 18.65 7.80 2.70
C ARG A 215 17.43 7.59 3.58
N ILE A 216 17.66 7.33 4.86
CA ILE A 216 16.62 7.23 5.89
C ILE A 216 16.90 8.29 6.94
N ARG A 217 15.91 9.12 7.27
CA ARG A 217 15.96 10.06 8.39
C ARG A 217 14.86 9.75 9.39
N ILE A 218 15.23 9.53 10.65
CA ILE A 218 14.32 9.28 11.76
C ILE A 218 14.47 10.45 12.73
N GLY A 219 13.38 11.14 13.07
CA GLY A 219 13.40 12.34 13.91
C GLY A 219 13.48 12.03 15.39
N GLY A 220 12.86 10.93 15.84
CA GLY A 220 12.92 10.43 17.21
C GLY A 220 13.96 9.31 17.37
N ASP A 221 13.65 8.36 18.26
CA ASP A 221 14.49 7.19 18.52
C ASP A 221 14.31 6.07 17.49
N ALA A 222 15.35 5.27 17.32
CA ALA A 222 15.33 4.06 16.53
C ALA A 222 15.53 2.83 17.42
N GLY A 223 14.78 1.76 17.15
CA GLY A 223 14.89 0.50 17.89
C GLY A 223 16.23 -0.22 17.71
N GLU A 224 16.34 -1.40 18.33
CA GLU A 224 17.51 -2.28 18.20
C GLU A 224 17.79 -2.70 16.76
N TYR A 225 19.04 -3.09 16.48
CA TYR A 225 19.48 -3.59 15.18
C TYR A 225 19.30 -2.60 14.01
N LEU A 226 19.34 -1.29 14.29
CA LEU A 226 19.37 -0.26 13.25
C LEU A 226 20.51 -0.52 12.25
N GLY A 227 20.22 -0.54 10.95
CA GLY A 227 21.24 -0.77 9.92
C GLY A 227 21.90 -2.15 9.95
N LEU A 228 21.24 -3.15 10.53
CA LEU A 228 21.69 -4.54 10.53
C LEU A 228 22.15 -4.98 9.13
N MET A 229 23.36 -5.53 9.02
CA MET A 229 23.91 -6.03 7.75
C MET A 229 23.84 -5.03 6.56
N MET A 230 23.79 -3.73 6.84
CA MET A 230 23.79 -2.67 5.81
C MET A 230 25.08 -2.70 5.00
N ARG A 231 24.98 -2.55 3.67
CA ARG A 231 26.11 -2.54 2.74
C ARG A 231 26.42 -1.14 2.20
N GLY A 232 25.47 -0.21 2.29
CA GLY A 232 25.62 1.16 1.80
C GLY A 232 24.36 1.99 2.04
N GLY A 233 24.45 3.29 1.77
CA GLY A 233 23.40 4.28 2.08
C GLY A 233 23.68 5.08 3.34
N GLU A 234 22.71 5.89 3.75
CA GLU A 234 22.81 6.78 4.92
C GLU A 234 21.57 6.65 5.80
N ILE A 235 21.77 6.50 7.10
CA ILE A 235 20.72 6.51 8.13
C ILE A 235 21.08 7.59 9.15
N SER A 236 20.17 8.53 9.38
CA SER A 236 20.36 9.61 10.37
C SER A 236 19.21 9.62 11.37
N VAL A 237 19.53 9.49 12.65
CA VAL A 237 18.59 9.42 13.77
C VAL A 237 18.74 10.65 14.65
N GLY A 238 17.61 11.29 14.97
CA GLY A 238 17.56 12.49 15.80
C GLY A 238 17.82 12.19 17.27
N GLY A 239 17.21 11.11 17.79
CA GLY A 239 17.40 10.61 19.14
C GLY A 239 18.42 9.46 19.21
N GLY A 240 18.16 8.51 20.10
CA GLY A 240 19.01 7.34 20.32
C GLY A 240 18.72 6.18 19.37
N ALA A 241 19.75 5.40 19.05
CA ALA A 241 19.61 4.09 18.43
C ALA A 241 19.77 2.99 19.48
N GLY A 242 18.87 2.01 19.49
CA GLY A 242 18.90 0.88 20.42
C GLY A 242 20.14 -0.03 20.28
N ALA A 243 20.14 -1.13 21.02
CA ALA A 243 21.26 -2.09 21.01
C ALA A 243 21.60 -2.58 19.60
N ARG A 244 22.88 -2.89 19.37
CA ARG A 244 23.39 -3.52 18.12
C ARG A 244 23.11 -2.69 16.86
N ALA A 245 23.08 -1.36 16.97
CA ALA A 245 23.10 -0.50 15.80
C ALA A 245 24.34 -0.79 14.95
N GLY A 246 24.19 -0.91 13.63
CA GLY A 246 25.27 -1.24 12.71
C GLY A 246 25.83 -2.67 12.82
N TRP A 247 25.13 -3.59 13.50
CA TRP A 247 25.61 -4.96 13.66
C TRP A 247 25.83 -5.65 12.31
N ARG A 248 27.03 -6.21 12.09
CA ARG A 248 27.47 -6.81 10.82
C ARG A 248 27.39 -5.89 9.60
N MET A 249 27.39 -4.56 9.77
CA MET A 249 27.40 -3.65 8.61
C MET A 249 28.71 -3.81 7.82
N LYS A 250 28.60 -3.78 6.49
CA LYS A 250 29.70 -3.88 5.54
C LYS A 250 30.06 -2.52 4.91
N GLY A 251 29.16 -1.55 4.98
CA GLY A 251 29.33 -0.22 4.40
C GLY A 251 28.14 0.70 4.69
N GLY A 252 28.28 1.97 4.34
CA GLY A 252 27.28 3.01 4.63
C GLY A 252 27.64 3.90 5.81
N LEU A 253 26.74 4.81 6.15
CA LEU A 253 26.84 5.75 7.26
C LEU A 253 25.59 5.65 8.15
N ILE A 254 25.80 5.50 9.45
CA ILE A 254 24.75 5.64 10.46
C ILE A 254 25.17 6.77 11.39
N GLU A 255 24.27 7.72 11.61
CA GLU A 255 24.42 8.82 12.56
C GLU A 255 23.27 8.77 13.57
N ALA A 256 23.56 8.87 14.86
CA ALA A 256 22.55 8.93 15.91
C ALA A 256 22.98 9.89 17.03
N GLY A 257 22.02 10.35 17.85
CA GLY A 257 22.32 11.13 19.05
C GLY A 257 23.06 10.31 20.10
N ASP A 258 22.61 9.06 20.31
CA ASP A 258 23.27 8.09 21.18
C ASP A 258 23.13 6.67 20.62
N TYR A 259 23.93 5.75 21.13
CA TYR A 259 23.96 4.34 20.73
C TYR A 259 23.88 3.41 21.94
N GLY A 260 22.94 2.46 21.89
CA GLY A 260 22.83 1.38 22.85
C GLY A 260 24.01 0.39 22.82
N PRO A 261 24.00 -0.62 23.71
CA PRO A 261 25.09 -1.58 23.83
C PRO A 261 25.36 -2.33 22.53
N GLU A 262 26.60 -2.77 22.34
CA GLU A 262 27.06 -3.53 21.16
C GLU A 262 26.91 -2.78 19.81
N ALA A 263 26.78 -1.45 19.83
CA ALA A 263 26.78 -0.65 18.61
C ALA A 263 28.10 -0.80 17.84
N GLY A 264 28.00 -1.03 16.54
CA GLY A 264 29.12 -1.31 15.64
C GLY A 264 29.78 -2.68 15.86
N ALA A 265 29.26 -3.54 16.74
CA ALA A 265 29.82 -4.87 16.94
C ALA A 265 29.73 -5.71 15.65
N GLU A 266 30.78 -6.49 15.39
CA GLU A 266 30.94 -7.28 14.17
C GLU A 266 30.88 -6.48 12.84
N ARG A 267 31.00 -5.15 12.86
CA ARG A 267 31.05 -4.37 11.61
C ARG A 267 32.32 -4.71 10.83
N VAL A 268 32.16 -4.92 9.54
CA VAL A 268 33.25 -5.15 8.57
C VAL A 268 33.68 -3.84 7.92
N GLY A 269 32.77 -2.88 7.76
CA GLY A 269 33.04 -1.59 7.14
C GLY A 269 31.98 -0.55 7.47
N GLY A 270 32.07 0.63 6.83
CA GLY A 270 31.14 1.74 7.09
C GLY A 270 31.46 2.54 8.36
N ARG A 271 30.67 3.60 8.58
CA ARG A 271 30.88 4.58 9.66
C ARG A 271 29.65 4.67 10.56
N LEU A 272 29.89 4.69 11.87
CA LEU A 272 28.94 5.06 12.90
C LEU A 272 29.46 6.33 13.55
N LEU A 273 28.68 7.40 13.56
CA LEU A 273 29.06 8.69 14.11
C LEU A 273 28.01 9.14 15.13
N ARG A 274 28.44 9.74 16.24
CA ARG A 274 27.51 10.49 17.08
C ARG A 274 27.32 11.87 16.47
N ARG A 275 26.11 12.42 16.57
CA ARG A 275 25.82 13.75 16.01
C ARG A 275 26.62 14.88 16.66
N GLU A 276 27.17 14.66 17.85
CA GLU A 276 28.02 15.62 18.57
C GLU A 276 29.45 15.72 17.98
N ASP A 277 29.87 14.72 17.19
CA ASP A 277 31.21 14.62 16.60
C ASP A 277 31.33 15.28 15.21
N LEU A 278 30.29 16.03 14.79
CA LEU A 278 30.16 16.66 13.46
C LEU A 278 30.09 18.18 13.58
#